data_AF-A0A2V5YT10-F1
#
_entry.id   AF-A0A2V5YT10-F1
#
_cell.length_a   1.000
_cell.length_b   1.000
_cell.length_c   1.000
_cell.angle_alpha   90.00
_cell.angle_beta   90.00
_cell.angle_gamma   90.00
#
_symmetry.space_group_name_H-M   'P 1'
#
loop_
_entity.id
_entity.type
_entity.pdbx_description
1 polymer ?
#
loop_
_entity_poly.entity_id
_entity_poly.type
_entity_poly.pdbx_seq_one_letter_code
_entity_poly.pdbx_strand_id
1 'polypeptide(L)'
;MSDRKQNLPQLYRFCFLMLGDSRKAQEVFNTTLREAAVRAVQGELPKEPFWLFREARWRCLEASKTDLQPEALEMDEQDISPQAASQIKQLEPAQLAIWISAAPDPQRTALALFYLDEFDYLEILDIAELKLSTLSRCLAQGRRQLQAWLDAKHTGAPKV
;
A
#
# COMPACT_ATOMS: atom_id res chain seq x y z
N MET A 1 23.44 -13.47 -7.76
CA MET A 1 22.28 -13.16 -6.89
C MET A 1 22.48 -11.73 -6.45
N SER A 2 21.87 -10.81 -7.20
CA SER A 2 22.19 -9.38 -7.11
C SER A 2 21.93 -8.89 -5.69
N ASP A 3 22.91 -8.20 -5.15
CA ASP A 3 22.85 -7.37 -3.95
C ASP A 3 21.52 -6.60 -3.99
N ARG A 4 20.50 -7.12 -3.29
CA ARG A 4 19.13 -6.60 -3.34
C ARG A 4 19.14 -5.32 -2.51
N LYS A 5 19.75 -4.28 -3.10
CA LYS A 5 19.90 -2.95 -2.54
C LYS A 5 18.58 -2.59 -1.91
N GLN A 6 18.62 -2.23 -0.64
CA GLN A 6 17.51 -1.62 0.07
C GLN A 6 16.98 -0.50 -0.83
N ASN A 7 15.87 -0.73 -1.53
CA ASN A 7 15.37 0.19 -2.55
C ASN A 7 14.68 1.34 -1.83
N LEU A 8 15.48 2.28 -1.30
CA LEU A 8 15.01 3.38 -0.45
C LEU A 8 13.90 4.20 -1.11
N PRO A 9 13.98 4.54 -2.42
CA PRO A 9 12.86 5.19 -3.12
C PRO A 9 11.57 4.38 -3.05
N GLN A 10 11.65 3.05 -3.18
CA GLN A 10 10.47 2.18 -3.12
C GLN A 10 9.97 1.94 -1.70
N LEU A 11 10.85 1.96 -0.71
CA LEU A 11 10.45 1.97 0.70
C LEU A 11 9.63 3.23 1.02
N TYR A 12 10.06 4.40 0.54
CA TYR A 12 9.29 5.63 0.69
C TYR A 12 7.94 5.56 -0.02
N ARG A 13 7.91 5.11 -1.28
CA ARG A 13 6.67 4.93 -2.05
C ARG A 13 5.72 3.95 -1.37
N PHE A 14 6.23 2.87 -0.81
CA PHE A 14 5.44 1.94 -0.01
C PHE A 14 4.81 2.63 1.21
N CYS A 15 5.60 3.37 2.00
CA CYS A 15 5.06 4.16 3.12
C CYS A 15 3.98 5.15 2.65
N PHE A 16 4.16 5.78 1.49
CA PHE A 16 3.19 6.70 0.91
C PHE A 16 1.89 6.02 0.49
N LEU A 17 1.95 4.85 -0.14
CA LEU A 17 0.76 4.06 -0.48
C LEU A 17 0.01 3.60 0.78
N MET A 18 0.73 3.22 1.83
CA MET A 18 0.14 2.77 3.10
C MET A 18 -0.54 3.89 3.89
N LEU A 19 -0.09 5.13 3.76
CA LEU A 19 -0.52 6.24 4.62
C LEU A 19 -1.30 7.34 3.90
N GLY A 20 -1.21 7.44 2.57
CA GLY A 20 -1.91 8.45 1.76
C GLY A 20 -1.46 9.90 2.01
N ASP A 21 -0.53 10.11 2.93
CA ASP A 21 -0.03 11.41 3.37
C ASP A 21 1.50 11.42 3.30
N SER A 22 2.07 12.37 2.55
CA SER A 22 3.50 12.45 2.30
C SER A 22 4.32 12.77 3.55
N ARG A 23 3.75 13.52 4.50
CA ARG A 23 4.41 13.88 5.76
C ARG A 23 4.47 12.66 6.68
N LYS A 24 3.34 11.97 6.87
CA LYS A 24 3.30 10.71 7.66
C LYS A 24 4.21 9.65 7.05
N ALA A 25 4.20 9.51 5.72
CA ALA A 25 5.07 8.61 5.00
C ALA A 25 6.56 8.92 5.20
N GLN A 26 6.94 10.20 5.11
CA GLN A 26 8.32 10.63 5.35
C GLN A 26 8.76 10.35 6.79
N GLU A 27 7.88 10.56 7.76
CA GLU A 27 8.17 10.29 9.18
C GLU A 27 8.40 8.80 9.43
N VAL A 28 7.52 7.92 8.93
CA VAL A 28 7.69 6.47 9.06
C VAL A 28 8.94 5.98 8.31
N PHE A 29 9.19 6.49 7.12
CA PHE A 29 10.39 6.17 6.34
C PHE A 29 11.67 6.54 7.11
N ASN A 30 11.77 7.78 7.59
CA ASN A 30 12.94 8.25 8.35
C ASN A 30 13.15 7.46 9.64
N THR A 31 12.06 7.14 10.35
CA THR A 31 12.12 6.36 11.59
C THR A 31 12.61 4.94 11.33
N THR A 32 12.13 4.31 10.25
CA THR A 32 12.57 2.98 9.83
C THR A 32 14.06 2.96 9.47
N LEU A 33 14.56 3.97 8.76
CA LEU A 33 15.99 4.08 8.45
C LEU A 33 16.86 4.36 9.67
N ARG A 34 16.36 5.17 10.61
CA ARG A 34 17.07 5.43 11.87
C ARG A 34 17.24 4.15 12.67
N GLU A 35 16.18 3.35 12.80
CA GLU A 35 16.23 2.05 13.47
C GLU A 35 17.24 1.11 12.78
N ALA A 36 17.19 1.04 11.45
CA ALA A 36 18.14 0.24 10.67
C ALA A 36 19.59 0.68 10.92
N ALA A 37 19.86 1.99 10.95
CA ALA A 37 21.19 2.52 11.20
C ALA A 37 21.69 2.21 12.61
N VAL A 38 20.84 2.34 13.64
CA VAL A 38 21.18 2.01 15.03
C VAL A 38 21.56 0.53 15.14
N ARG A 39 20.72 -0.36 14.60
CA ARG A 39 20.99 -1.81 14.62
C ARG A 39 22.25 -2.18 13.85
N ALA A 40 22.50 -1.54 12.70
CA ALA A 40 23.70 -1.76 11.92
C ALA A 40 24.98 -1.42 12.70
N VAL A 41 24.98 -0.30 13.44
CA VAL A 41 26.11 0.10 14.31
C VAL A 41 26.33 -0.90 15.44
N GLN A 42 25.25 -1.50 15.95
CA GLN A 42 25.31 -2.54 16.99
C GLN A 42 25.68 -3.93 16.46
N GLY A 43 25.77 -4.11 15.13
CA GLY A 43 25.97 -5.42 14.51
C GLY A 43 24.73 -6.32 14.55
N GLU A 44 23.56 -5.74 14.80
CA GLU A 44 22.27 -6.41 15.01
C GLU A 44 21.30 -6.18 13.84
N LEU A 45 21.77 -5.70 12.69
CA LEU A 45 20.91 -5.51 11.52
C LEU A 45 20.37 -6.88 11.05
N PRO A 46 19.04 -7.05 10.97
CA PRO A 46 18.44 -8.31 10.52
C PRO A 46 18.92 -8.70 9.12
N LYS A 47 19.21 -9.99 8.95
CA LYS A 47 19.72 -10.56 7.68
C LYS A 47 18.58 -11.04 6.77
N GLU A 48 17.37 -11.08 7.31
CA GLU A 48 16.16 -11.48 6.65
C GLU A 48 15.90 -10.57 5.44
N PRO A 49 15.61 -11.15 4.25
CA PRO A 49 15.20 -10.37 3.10
C PRO A 49 14.03 -9.45 3.43
N PHE A 50 14.07 -8.24 2.89
CA PHE A 50 12.99 -7.26 2.99
C PHE A 50 12.59 -6.87 4.42
N TRP A 51 13.46 -7.07 5.40
CA TRP A 51 13.20 -6.65 6.78
C TRP A 51 12.72 -5.19 6.87
N LEU A 52 13.34 -4.27 6.11
CA LEU A 52 12.90 -2.87 6.05
C LEU A 52 11.43 -2.69 5.63
N PHE A 53 10.91 -3.49 4.70
CA PHE A 53 9.52 -3.38 4.25
C PHE A 53 8.56 -3.95 5.29
N ARG A 54 8.92 -5.04 5.98
CA ARG A 54 8.12 -5.56 7.10
C ARG A 54 8.05 -4.56 8.24
N GLU A 55 9.20 -3.98 8.55
CA GLU A 55 9.38 -3.02 9.62
C GLU A 55 8.65 -1.69 9.30
N ALA A 56 8.71 -1.22 8.05
CA ALA A 56 7.92 -0.08 7.58
C ALA A 56 6.40 -0.39 7.60
N ARG A 57 5.99 -1.60 7.19
CA ARG A 57 4.58 -2.03 7.23
C ARG A 57 4.05 -1.93 8.66
N TRP A 58 4.76 -2.52 9.63
CA TRP A 58 4.36 -2.45 11.04
C TRP A 58 4.21 -0.99 11.50
N ARG A 59 5.18 -0.12 11.22
CA ARG A 59 5.09 1.31 11.59
C ARG A 59 3.93 2.04 10.91
N CYS A 60 3.65 1.76 9.64
CA CYS A 60 2.51 2.33 8.93
C CYS A 60 1.18 1.91 9.57
N LEU A 61 1.04 0.65 9.97
CA LEU A 61 -0.14 0.15 10.68
C LEU A 61 -0.31 0.85 12.03
N GLU A 62 0.76 1.01 12.80
CA GLU A 62 0.72 1.72 14.08
C GLU A 62 0.36 3.20 13.91
N ALA A 63 0.97 3.88 12.94
CA ALA A 63 0.67 5.27 12.62
C ALA A 63 -0.80 5.45 12.19
N SER A 64 -1.36 4.46 11.48
CA SER A 64 -2.76 4.49 11.03
C SER A 64 -3.76 4.33 12.17
N LYS A 65 -3.42 3.60 13.25
CA LYS A 65 -4.31 3.37 14.42
C LYS A 65 -4.56 4.62 15.26
N THR A 66 -3.66 5.60 15.18
CA THR A 66 -3.73 6.82 16.00
C THR A 66 -4.74 7.81 15.42
N ASP A 67 -5.07 7.70 14.14
CA ASP A 67 -6.21 8.40 13.56
C ASP A 67 -7.51 7.68 13.96
N LEU A 68 -8.55 8.46 14.32
CA LEU A 68 -9.92 7.96 14.51
C LEU A 68 -10.27 7.04 13.34
N GLN A 69 -10.34 5.73 13.59
CA GLN A 69 -10.73 4.78 12.57
C GLN A 69 -12.16 5.12 12.18
N PRO A 70 -12.46 5.51 10.92
CA PRO A 70 -13.84 5.40 10.46
C PRO A 70 -14.24 3.94 10.63
N GLU A 71 -15.45 3.67 11.16
CA GLU A 71 -16.04 2.34 11.12
C GLU A 71 -15.76 1.70 9.75
N ALA A 72 -15.42 0.41 9.73
CA ALA A 72 -15.20 -0.35 8.51
C ALA A 72 -16.51 -0.41 7.71
N LEU A 73 -16.78 0.65 6.95
CA LEU A 73 -17.87 0.69 5.99
C LEU A 73 -17.50 -0.29 4.89
N GLU A 74 -18.42 -1.21 4.59
CA GLU A 74 -18.29 -2.03 3.40
C GLU A 74 -18.20 -1.09 2.20
N MET A 75 -17.04 -1.10 1.53
CA MET A 75 -16.85 -0.32 0.33
C MET A 75 -17.65 -0.97 -0.79
N ASP A 76 -18.44 -0.17 -1.52
CA ASP A 76 -19.16 -0.64 -2.71
C ASP A 76 -18.22 -1.36 -3.68
N GLU A 77 -18.71 -2.45 -4.27
CA GLU A 77 -18.00 -3.24 -5.28
C GLU A 77 -18.77 -3.19 -6.60
N GLN A 78 -18.04 -2.99 -7.70
CA GLN A 78 -18.59 -3.09 -9.04
C GLN A 78 -17.69 -3.96 -9.92
N ASP A 79 -18.30 -4.65 -10.89
CA ASP A 79 -17.54 -5.39 -11.89
C ASP A 79 -16.66 -4.44 -12.70
N ILE A 80 -15.43 -4.89 -13.00
CA ILE A 80 -14.43 -4.07 -13.69
C ILE A 80 -14.97 -3.67 -15.07
N SER A 81 -15.13 -2.36 -15.26
CA SER A 81 -15.67 -1.79 -16.47
C SER A 81 -14.68 -1.91 -17.65
N PRO A 82 -15.14 -2.14 -18.89
CA PRO A 82 -14.28 -2.00 -20.07
C PRO A 82 -13.64 -0.61 -20.20
N GLN A 83 -14.25 0.42 -19.59
CA GLN A 83 -13.73 1.78 -19.59
C GLN A 83 -12.72 2.07 -18.46
N ALA A 84 -12.46 1.12 -17.54
CA ALA A 84 -11.61 1.31 -16.36
C ALA A 84 -10.25 1.94 -16.69
N ALA A 85 -9.57 1.45 -17.73
CA ALA A 85 -8.27 1.96 -18.14
C ALA A 85 -8.32 3.45 -18.55
N SER A 86 -9.42 3.90 -19.16
CA SER A 86 -9.60 5.30 -19.55
C SER A 86 -9.91 6.19 -18.35
N GLN A 87 -10.64 5.67 -17.35
CA GLN A 87 -10.94 6.37 -16.09
C GLN A 87 -9.68 6.50 -15.23
N ILE A 88 -8.86 5.45 -15.13
CA ILE A 88 -7.60 5.46 -14.38
C ILE A 88 -6.61 6.49 -14.95
N LYS A 89 -6.55 6.65 -16.27
CA LYS A 89 -5.68 7.65 -16.93
C LYS A 89 -6.01 9.10 -16.54
N GLN A 90 -7.20 9.35 -16.00
CA GLN A 90 -7.63 10.67 -15.54
C GLN A 90 -7.29 10.91 -14.06
N LEU A 91 -6.76 9.90 -13.36
CA LEU A 91 -6.39 10.02 -11.95
C LEU A 91 -5.01 10.63 -11.80
N GLU A 92 -4.87 11.51 -10.82
CA GLU A 92 -3.58 11.91 -10.31
C GLU A 92 -2.97 10.77 -9.47
N PRO A 93 -1.66 10.49 -9.56
CA PRO A 93 -1.02 9.41 -8.81
C PRO A 93 -1.29 9.46 -7.29
N ALA A 94 -1.38 10.66 -6.72
CA ALA A 94 -1.70 10.85 -5.30
C ALA A 94 -3.11 10.36 -4.92
N GLN A 95 -4.08 10.41 -5.84
CA GLN A 95 -5.43 9.91 -5.58
C GLN A 95 -5.44 8.40 -5.38
N LEU A 96 -4.56 7.67 -6.08
CA LEU A 96 -4.41 6.23 -5.88
C LEU A 96 -3.83 5.92 -4.49
N ALA A 97 -2.84 6.68 -4.03
CA ALA A 97 -2.28 6.52 -2.69
C ALA A 97 -3.32 6.80 -1.59
N ILE A 98 -4.12 7.86 -1.75
CA ILE A 98 -5.23 8.17 -0.83
C ILE A 98 -6.23 7.01 -0.81
N TRP A 99 -6.65 6.52 -1.99
CA TRP A 99 -7.60 5.40 -2.09
C TRP A 99 -7.05 4.11 -1.45
N ILE A 100 -5.79 3.74 -1.73
CA ILE A 100 -5.16 2.56 -1.12
C ILE A 100 -5.09 2.71 0.40
N SER A 101 -4.66 3.88 0.90
CA SER A 101 -4.52 4.12 2.34
C SER A 101 -5.84 4.05 3.11
N ALA A 102 -6.98 4.25 2.43
CA ALA A 102 -8.31 4.13 3.01
C ALA A 102 -8.80 2.67 3.13
N ALA A 103 -8.20 1.72 2.42
CA ALA A 103 -8.58 0.31 2.49
C ALA A 103 -8.28 -0.28 3.89
N PRO A 104 -9.06 -1.25 4.38
CA PRO A 104 -8.72 -1.96 5.62
C PRO A 104 -7.49 -2.86 5.42
N ASP A 105 -6.72 -3.11 6.47
CA ASP A 105 -5.73 -4.18 6.45
C ASP A 105 -6.38 -5.55 6.68
N PRO A 106 -5.97 -6.61 5.96
CA PRO A 106 -4.73 -6.73 5.17
C PRO A 106 -4.80 -6.27 3.71
N GLN A 107 -5.95 -5.77 3.24
CA GLN A 107 -6.13 -5.39 1.83
C GLN A 107 -5.24 -4.21 1.42
N ARG A 108 -5.11 -3.20 2.29
CA ARG A 108 -4.19 -2.07 2.11
C ARG A 108 -2.76 -2.51 1.86
N THR A 109 -2.19 -3.33 2.75
CA THR A 109 -0.85 -3.92 2.58
C THR A 109 -0.73 -4.66 1.24
N ALA A 110 -1.71 -5.49 0.91
CA ALA A 110 -1.71 -6.27 -0.34
C ALA A 110 -1.69 -5.38 -1.58
N LEU A 111 -2.54 -4.36 -1.62
CA LEU A 111 -2.61 -3.39 -2.73
C LEU A 111 -1.31 -2.59 -2.85
N ALA A 112 -0.79 -2.09 -1.73
CA ALA A 112 0.43 -1.30 -1.71
C ALA A 112 1.65 -2.08 -2.22
N LEU A 113 1.84 -3.34 -1.77
CA LEU A 113 2.96 -4.16 -2.22
C LEU A 113 2.81 -4.61 -3.68
N PHE A 114 1.61 -5.01 -4.09
CA PHE A 114 1.37 -5.52 -5.45
C PHE A 114 1.53 -4.44 -6.51
N TYR A 115 0.97 -3.25 -6.30
CA TYR A 115 1.04 -2.15 -7.26
C TYR A 115 2.31 -1.29 -7.15
N LEU A 116 3.18 -1.57 -6.17
CA LEU A 116 4.54 -1.05 -6.17
C LEU A 116 5.37 -1.67 -7.32
N ASP A 117 5.01 -2.88 -7.76
CA ASP A 117 5.64 -3.63 -8.85
C ASP A 117 7.15 -3.91 -8.61
N GLU A 118 7.51 -4.15 -7.36
CA GLU A 118 8.91 -4.39 -6.93
C GLU A 118 9.17 -5.80 -6.39
N PHE A 119 8.10 -6.58 -6.19
CA PHE A 119 8.14 -7.87 -5.51
C PHE A 119 7.44 -8.93 -6.34
N ASP A 120 7.98 -10.14 -6.36
CA ASP A 120 7.21 -11.28 -6.84
C ASP A 120 6.13 -11.69 -5.82
N TYR A 121 5.19 -12.53 -6.22
CA TYR A 121 4.08 -12.90 -5.37
C TYR A 121 4.51 -13.65 -4.09
N LEU A 122 5.61 -14.42 -4.12
CA LEU A 122 6.11 -15.12 -2.92
C LEU A 122 6.68 -14.11 -1.92
N GLU A 123 7.41 -13.12 -2.42
CA GLU A 123 7.95 -12.02 -1.62
C GLU A 123 6.84 -11.17 -0.99
N ILE A 124 5.75 -10.90 -1.73
CA ILE A 124 4.58 -10.20 -1.18
C ILE A 124 3.94 -11.01 -0.05
N LEU A 125 3.75 -12.32 -0.23
CA LEU A 125 3.16 -13.18 0.81
C LEU A 125 4.03 -13.20 2.06
N ASP A 126 5.34 -13.22 1.87
CA ASP A 126 6.33 -13.20 2.93
C ASP A 126 6.26 -11.86 3.71
N ILE A 127 6.39 -10.71 3.04
CA ILE A 127 6.37 -9.37 3.66
C ILE A 127 5.02 -9.09 4.34
N ALA A 128 3.91 -9.44 3.69
CA ALA A 128 2.57 -9.17 4.19
C ALA A 128 2.09 -10.18 5.25
N GLU A 129 2.81 -11.31 5.41
CA GLU A 129 2.43 -12.44 6.26
C GLU A 129 1.04 -13.00 5.89
N LEU A 130 0.79 -13.16 4.58
CA LEU A 130 -0.49 -13.60 4.04
C LEU A 130 -0.41 -14.97 3.38
N LYS A 131 -1.56 -15.63 3.30
CA LYS A 131 -1.76 -16.79 2.42
C LYS A 131 -2.09 -16.31 1.00
N LEU A 132 -1.73 -17.10 -0.01
CA LEU A 132 -2.03 -16.80 -1.42
C LEU A 132 -3.52 -16.53 -1.65
N SER A 133 -4.40 -17.31 -1.02
CA SER A 133 -5.85 -17.11 -1.10
C SER A 133 -6.30 -15.76 -0.53
N THR A 134 -5.68 -15.30 0.56
CA THR A 134 -5.95 -13.98 1.14
C THR A 134 -5.47 -12.88 0.21
N LEU A 135 -4.23 -12.96 -0.30
CA LEU A 135 -3.69 -11.99 -1.25
C LEU A 135 -4.60 -11.88 -2.49
N SER A 136 -4.95 -13.01 -3.09
CA SER A 136 -5.83 -13.04 -4.27
C SER A 136 -7.18 -12.40 -4.00
N ARG A 137 -7.80 -12.67 -2.84
CA ARG A 137 -9.09 -12.09 -2.46
C ARG A 137 -8.97 -10.57 -2.24
N CYS A 138 -7.96 -10.12 -1.51
CA CYS A 138 -7.71 -8.69 -1.28
C CYS A 138 -7.54 -7.91 -2.60
N LEU A 139 -6.76 -8.45 -3.53
CA LEU A 139 -6.52 -7.81 -4.83
C LEU A 139 -7.77 -7.82 -5.71
N ALA A 140 -8.49 -8.94 -5.77
CA ALA A 140 -9.73 -9.05 -6.55
C ALA A 140 -10.80 -8.08 -6.04
N GLN A 141 -11.02 -8.07 -4.72
CA GLN A 141 -11.96 -7.17 -4.07
C GLN A 141 -11.55 -5.70 -4.25
N GLY A 142 -10.27 -5.38 -4.04
CA GLY A 142 -9.77 -4.01 -4.16
C GLY A 142 -9.95 -3.45 -5.57
N ARG A 143 -9.78 -4.26 -6.61
CA ARG A 143 -10.05 -3.82 -7.99
C ARG A 143 -11.51 -3.47 -8.23
N ARG A 144 -12.45 -4.24 -7.67
CA ARG A 144 -13.90 -3.93 -7.79
C ARG A 144 -14.30 -2.69 -7.00
N GLN A 145 -13.69 -2.50 -5.83
CA GLN A 145 -13.89 -1.30 -5.02
C GLN A 145 -13.30 -0.06 -5.68
N LEU A 146 -12.14 -0.19 -6.34
CA LEU A 146 -11.57 0.89 -7.13
C LEU A 146 -12.50 1.24 -8.30
N GLN A 147 -13.08 0.23 -8.96
CA GLN A 147 -14.06 0.47 -10.03
C GLN A 147 -15.28 1.25 -9.52
N ALA A 148 -15.89 0.81 -8.41
CA ALA A 148 -17.02 1.54 -7.82
C ALA A 148 -16.67 2.99 -7.50
N TRP A 149 -15.47 3.23 -6.95
CA TRP A 149 -14.97 4.57 -6.66
C TRP A 149 -14.74 5.41 -7.93
N LEU A 150 -14.22 4.81 -9.01
CA LEU A 150 -14.09 5.46 -10.30
C LEU A 150 -15.46 5.88 -10.84
N ASP A 151 -16.45 5.00 -10.80
CA ASP A 151 -17.79 5.29 -11.33
C ASP A 151 -18.52 6.36 -10.52
N ALA A 152 -18.36 6.35 -9.19
CA ALA A 152 -18.86 7.41 -8.31
C ALA A 152 -18.25 8.78 -8.64
N LYS A 153 -16.95 8.83 -8.99
CA LYS A 153 -16.32 10.10 -9.43
C LYS A 153 -16.85 10.62 -10.76
N HIS A 154 -17.18 9.73 -11.71
CA HIS A 154 -17.63 10.13 -13.04
C HIS A 154 -19.12 10.48 -13.10
N THR A 155 -19.94 9.91 -12.22
CA THR A 155 -21.37 10.21 -12.11
C THR A 155 -21.69 11.58 -11.50
N GLY A 156 -20.70 12.27 -10.93
CA GLY A 156 -20.81 13.64 -10.41
C GLY A 156 -20.65 14.78 -11.43
N ALA A 157 -20.41 14.47 -12.72
CA ALA A 157 -20.42 15.50 -13.76
C ALA A 157 -21.88 15.83 -14.16
N PRO A 158 -22.33 17.10 -14.09
CA PRO A 158 -23.67 17.45 -14.54
C PRO A 158 -23.78 17.10 -16.03
N LYS A 159 -24.80 16.30 -16.37
CA LYS A 159 -25.21 16.12 -17.75
C LYS A 159 -25.75 17.47 -18.23
N VAL A 160 -25.00 18.13 -19.10
CA VAL A 160 -25.48 19.28 -19.90
C VAL A 160 -26.32 18.76 -21.05
#